data_AF-A0A6A4GP16-F1
#
_entry.id   AF-A0A6A4GP16-F1
#
_cell.length_a   1.000
_cell.length_b   1.000
_cell.length_c   1.000
_cell.angle_alpha   90.00
_cell.angle_beta   90.00
_cell.angle_gamma   90.00
#
_symmetry.space_group_name_H-M   'P 1'
#
loop_
_entity.id
_entity.type
_entity.pdbx_description
1 polymer ?
#
loop_
_entity_poly.entity_id
_entity_poly.type
_entity_poly.pdbx_seq_one_letter_code
_entity_poly.pdbx_strand_id
1 'polypeptide(L)'
;MTVALARLMNEETAAYARSFADRLSFMAVVPLPYINESIQEAKYALDELGAVGLILLSNSEGKYLGDPTFTDFFKNVNEREGRQIIFVHPATPYLIIDGDLVEANPTRYPTGFSEYYFETARTFQDLTVTQTLHNFSNIDWIVPHAGAAYPTILDRVL
;
A
#
# COMPACT_ATOMS: atom_id res chain seq x y z
N MET A 1 -0.94 -7.54 -9.23
CA MET A 1 0.11 -6.98 -10.13
C MET A 1 1.20 -8.02 -10.26
N THR A 2 1.73 -8.31 -11.45
CA THR A 2 2.81 -9.32 -11.59
C THR A 2 4.16 -8.74 -11.17
N VAL A 3 5.11 -9.61 -10.80
CA VAL A 3 6.48 -9.22 -10.43
C VAL A 3 7.18 -8.47 -11.57
N ALA A 4 7.06 -8.98 -12.81
CA ALA A 4 7.65 -8.33 -13.99
C ALA A 4 7.06 -6.95 -14.27
N LEU A 5 5.74 -6.77 -14.05
CA LEU A 5 5.10 -5.47 -14.25
C LEU A 5 5.54 -4.46 -13.20
N ALA A 6 5.67 -4.87 -11.93
CA ALA A 6 6.18 -3.99 -10.87
C ALA A 6 7.59 -3.48 -11.20
N ARG A 7 8.50 -4.37 -11.62
CA ARG A 7 9.85 -4.01 -12.06
C ARG A 7 9.83 -3.00 -13.20
N LEU A 8 9.04 -3.28 -14.24
CA LEU A 8 8.92 -2.41 -15.41
C LEU A 8 8.43 -1.00 -15.01
N MET A 9 7.36 -0.93 -14.22
CA MET A 9 6.79 0.34 -13.75
C MET A 9 7.79 1.14 -12.91
N ASN A 10 8.53 0.47 -12.03
CA ASN A 10 9.51 1.12 -11.17
C ASN A 10 10.70 1.67 -12.00
N GLU A 11 11.26 0.87 -12.91
CA GLU A 11 12.36 1.32 -13.78
C GLU A 11 11.96 2.48 -14.69
N GLU A 12 10.76 2.41 -15.28
CA GLU A 12 10.20 3.47 -16.12
C GLU A 12 9.98 4.77 -15.31
N THR A 13 9.31 4.67 -14.15
CA THR A 13 9.04 5.85 -13.31
C THR A 13 10.34 6.47 -12.80
N ALA A 14 11.33 5.65 -12.42
CA ALA A 14 12.65 6.13 -12.04
C ALA A 14 13.37 6.83 -13.20
N ALA A 15 13.22 6.36 -14.44
CA ALA A 15 13.78 7.02 -15.62
C ALA A 15 13.14 8.39 -15.87
N TYR A 16 11.81 8.52 -15.69
CA TYR A 16 11.13 9.81 -15.76
C TYR A 16 11.57 10.76 -14.65
N ALA A 17 11.67 10.29 -13.42
CA ALA A 17 12.13 11.10 -12.29
C ALA A 17 13.57 11.61 -12.52
N ARG A 18 14.49 10.74 -12.96
CA ARG A 18 15.87 11.13 -13.29
C ARG A 18 15.96 12.18 -14.39
N SER A 19 15.03 12.16 -15.36
CA SER A 19 15.00 13.14 -16.45
C SER A 19 14.61 14.55 -15.98
N PHE A 20 14.00 14.68 -14.79
CA PHE A 20 13.57 15.95 -14.19
C PHE A 20 13.87 15.97 -12.68
N ALA A 21 15.08 15.58 -12.29
CA ALA A 21 15.45 15.31 -10.89
C ALA A 21 15.33 16.53 -9.94
N ASP A 22 15.33 17.75 -10.48
CA ASP A 22 15.11 18.99 -9.73
C ASP A 22 13.63 19.26 -9.41
N ARG A 23 12.70 18.52 -10.03
CA ARG A 23 11.24 18.72 -9.90
C ARG A 23 10.47 17.48 -9.51
N LEU A 24 10.96 16.30 -9.88
CA LEU A 24 10.25 15.04 -9.71
C LEU A 24 11.03 14.09 -8.81
N SER A 25 10.27 13.42 -7.96
CA SER A 25 10.67 12.20 -7.28
C SER A 25 9.59 11.14 -7.52
N PHE A 26 9.79 9.92 -7.03
CA PHE A 26 8.84 8.84 -7.20
C PHE A 26 8.79 7.91 -6.00
N MET A 27 7.65 7.26 -5.84
CA MET A 27 7.47 6.13 -4.95
C MET A 27 7.30 4.86 -5.77
N ALA A 28 7.82 3.75 -5.28
CA ALA A 28 7.82 2.49 -5.99
C ALA A 28 6.61 1.63 -5.63
N VAL A 29 6.17 0.79 -6.57
CA VAL A 29 5.15 -0.23 -6.32
C VAL A 29 5.80 -1.57 -6.04
N VAL A 30 5.13 -2.44 -5.29
CA VAL A 30 5.62 -3.82 -5.02
C VAL A 30 4.54 -4.85 -5.37
N PRO A 31 4.92 -6.04 -5.87
CA PRO A 31 3.99 -7.06 -6.34
C PRO A 31 3.38 -7.88 -5.19
N LEU A 32 2.63 -7.26 -4.28
CA LEU A 32 1.80 -8.02 -3.35
C LEU A 32 0.77 -8.86 -4.15
N PRO A 33 0.43 -10.08 -3.67
CA PRO A 33 0.81 -10.68 -2.39
C PRO A 33 2.09 -11.54 -2.42
N TYR A 34 2.93 -11.43 -3.45
CA TYR A 34 4.19 -12.20 -3.56
C TYR A 34 5.25 -11.62 -2.61
N ILE A 35 5.29 -12.10 -1.36
CA ILE A 35 6.04 -11.48 -0.25
C ILE A 35 7.54 -11.40 -0.51
N ASN A 36 8.15 -12.51 -0.91
CA ASN A 36 9.60 -12.56 -1.12
C ASN A 36 10.02 -11.61 -2.25
N GLU A 37 9.27 -11.62 -3.34
CA GLU A 37 9.47 -10.77 -4.50
C GLU A 37 9.20 -9.30 -4.17
N SER A 38 8.20 -9.01 -3.33
CA SER A 38 7.91 -7.66 -2.84
C SER A 38 9.03 -7.11 -1.97
N ILE A 39 9.64 -7.95 -1.14
CA ILE A 39 10.81 -7.58 -0.34
C ILE A 39 12.01 -7.27 -1.25
N GLN A 40 12.28 -8.11 -2.26
CA GLN A 40 13.39 -7.87 -3.19
C GLN A 40 13.16 -6.63 -4.05
N GLU A 41 11.92 -6.41 -4.49
CA GLU A 41 11.56 -5.24 -5.29
C GLU A 41 11.63 -3.96 -4.46
N ALA A 42 11.17 -3.97 -3.21
CA ALA A 42 11.31 -2.83 -2.29
C ALA A 42 12.78 -2.46 -2.10
N LYS A 43 13.65 -3.45 -1.85
CA LYS A 43 15.10 -3.23 -1.75
C LYS A 43 15.66 -2.60 -3.01
N TYR A 44 15.40 -3.22 -4.16
CA TYR A 44 15.90 -2.69 -5.43
C TYR A 44 15.43 -1.26 -5.70
N ALA A 45 14.14 -0.98 -5.52
CA ALA A 45 13.59 0.32 -5.84
C ALA A 45 14.06 1.43 -4.89
N LEU A 46 14.18 1.13 -3.59
CA LEU A 46 14.64 2.09 -2.58
C LEU A 46 16.16 2.30 -2.66
N ASP A 47 16.93 1.22 -2.79
CA ASP A 47 18.40 1.26 -2.71
C ASP A 47 19.06 1.64 -4.04
N GLU A 48 18.56 1.09 -5.15
CA GLU A 48 19.21 1.23 -6.47
C GLU A 48 18.53 2.27 -7.35
N LEU A 49 17.19 2.34 -7.35
CA LEU A 49 16.45 3.29 -8.19
C LEU A 49 16.27 4.66 -7.53
N GLY A 50 16.44 4.75 -6.21
CA GLY A 50 16.29 5.99 -5.45
C GLY A 50 14.84 6.40 -5.20
N ALA A 51 13.92 5.44 -5.09
CA ALA A 51 12.54 5.73 -4.70
C ALA A 51 12.51 6.34 -3.29
N VAL A 52 11.67 7.35 -3.06
CA VAL A 52 11.54 8.00 -1.73
C VAL A 52 10.59 7.27 -0.77
N GLY A 53 9.93 6.22 -1.26
CA GLY A 53 8.96 5.44 -0.50
C GLY A 53 8.27 4.41 -1.37
N LEU A 54 7.32 3.70 -0.78
CA LEU A 54 6.52 2.67 -1.45
C LEU A 54 5.05 3.12 -1.54
N ILE A 55 4.37 2.72 -2.61
CA ILE A 55 2.91 2.81 -2.75
C ILE A 55 2.32 1.41 -2.62
N LEU A 56 1.41 1.24 -1.67
CA LEU A 56 0.58 0.05 -1.54
C LEU A 56 -0.87 0.39 -1.87
N LEU A 57 -1.58 -0.60 -2.41
CA LEU A 57 -3.02 -0.51 -2.53
C LEU A 57 -3.70 -0.91 -1.22
N SER A 58 -4.90 -0.39 -0.96
CA SER A 58 -5.66 -0.66 0.28
C SER A 58 -5.92 -2.15 0.52
N ASN A 59 -5.99 -2.95 -0.54
CA ASN A 59 -6.01 -4.40 -0.47
C ASN A 59 -5.17 -5.01 -1.61
N SER A 60 -4.74 -6.25 -1.41
CA SER A 60 -4.13 -7.08 -2.44
C SER A 60 -4.90 -8.40 -2.51
N GLU A 61 -5.60 -8.62 -3.63
CA GLU A 61 -6.46 -9.79 -3.84
C GLU A 61 -7.48 -9.98 -2.72
N GLY A 62 -8.10 -8.88 -2.27
CA GLY A 62 -9.12 -8.89 -1.21
C GLY A 62 -8.57 -8.97 0.21
N LYS A 63 -7.26 -9.11 0.39
CA LYS A 63 -6.60 -9.04 1.71
C LYS A 63 -6.21 -7.61 2.04
N TYR A 64 -6.66 -7.11 3.18
CA TYR A 64 -6.24 -5.81 3.71
C TYR A 64 -4.80 -5.87 4.22
N LEU A 65 -4.16 -4.70 4.33
CA LEU A 65 -2.74 -4.61 4.67
C LEU A 65 -2.40 -5.06 6.10
N GLY A 66 -3.36 -5.19 7.00
CA GLY A 66 -3.15 -5.79 8.32
C GLY A 66 -3.18 -7.32 8.32
N ASP A 67 -3.48 -7.98 7.21
CA ASP A 67 -3.47 -9.44 7.09
C ASP A 67 -2.10 -10.03 7.50
N PRO A 68 -2.06 -11.08 8.36
CA PRO A 68 -0.81 -11.65 8.84
C PRO A 68 0.15 -12.13 7.75
N THR A 69 -0.35 -12.45 6.56
CA THR A 69 0.49 -12.85 5.41
C THR A 69 1.43 -11.73 4.94
N PHE A 70 1.15 -10.46 5.27
CA PHE A 70 2.00 -9.31 4.95
C PHE A 70 2.99 -8.94 6.06
N THR A 71 2.98 -9.62 7.21
CA THR A 71 3.83 -9.32 8.38
C THR A 71 5.31 -9.28 8.03
N ASP A 72 5.81 -10.28 7.29
CA ASP A 72 7.23 -10.36 6.93
C ASP A 72 7.67 -9.24 5.98
N PHE A 73 6.75 -8.78 5.11
CA PHE A 73 7.01 -7.62 4.26
C PHE A 73 7.19 -6.36 5.11
N PHE A 74 6.25 -6.05 6.02
CA PHE A 74 6.36 -4.87 6.87
C PHE A 74 7.54 -4.95 7.83
N LYS A 75 7.84 -6.13 8.38
CA LYS A 75 9.05 -6.35 9.17
C LYS A 75 10.30 -5.99 8.38
N ASN A 76 10.43 -6.48 7.14
CA ASN A 76 11.59 -6.20 6.31
C ASN A 76 11.73 -4.71 5.98
N VAL A 77 10.63 -4.02 5.67
CA VAL A 77 10.65 -2.57 5.44
C VAL A 77 11.03 -1.84 6.73
N ASN A 78 10.41 -2.18 7.86
CA ASN A 78 10.64 -1.53 9.14
C ASN A 78 12.09 -1.65 9.65
N GLU A 79 12.77 -2.76 9.38
CA GLU A 79 14.16 -3.02 9.80
C GLU A 79 15.21 -2.23 9.00
N ARG A 80 14.81 -1.50 7.95
CA ARG A 80 15.72 -0.69 7.12
C ARG A 80 16.20 0.56 7.87
N GLU A 81 17.41 1.02 7.54
CA GLU A 81 17.95 2.26 8.10
C GLU A 81 17.19 3.50 7.61
N GLY A 82 16.96 4.45 8.51
CA GLY A 82 16.17 5.66 8.24
C GLY A 82 14.66 5.39 8.26
N ARG A 83 13.86 6.47 8.29
CA ARG A 83 12.39 6.36 8.24
C ARG A 83 11.96 5.93 6.85
N GLN A 84 11.08 4.93 6.79
CA GLN A 84 10.52 4.44 5.53
C GLN A 84 9.15 5.05 5.28
N ILE A 85 8.82 5.41 4.05
CA ILE A 85 7.52 5.99 3.71
C ILE A 85 6.67 4.94 3.00
N ILE A 86 5.43 4.73 3.47
CA ILE A 86 4.41 3.95 2.77
C ILE A 86 3.19 4.83 2.53
N PHE A 87 2.88 5.07 1.26
CA PHE A 87 1.63 5.68 0.84
C PHE A 87 0.60 4.60 0.50
N VAL A 88 -0.56 4.64 1.14
CA VAL A 88 -1.64 3.69 0.86
C VAL A 88 -2.67 4.34 -0.05
N HIS A 89 -2.72 3.95 -1.32
CA HIS A 89 -3.75 4.42 -2.25
C HIS A 89 -4.96 3.46 -2.24
N PRO A 90 -6.22 3.94 -2.31
CA PRO A 90 -7.36 3.04 -2.41
C PRO A 90 -7.33 2.20 -3.70
N ALA A 91 -7.85 0.98 -3.60
CA ALA A 91 -8.16 0.13 -4.74
C ALA A 91 -9.66 -0.17 -4.80
N THR A 92 -10.08 -0.89 -5.83
CA THR A 92 -11.41 -1.50 -5.83
C THR A 92 -11.55 -2.44 -4.63
N PRO A 93 -12.63 -2.36 -3.83
CA PRO A 93 -12.85 -3.27 -2.73
C PRO A 93 -13.15 -4.66 -3.29
N TYR A 94 -12.57 -5.69 -2.69
CA TYR A 94 -12.83 -7.07 -3.06
C TYR A 94 -13.08 -7.93 -1.83
N LEU A 95 -13.94 -8.93 -2.00
CA LEU A 95 -14.14 -10.02 -1.05
C LEU A 95 -13.71 -11.34 -1.68
N ILE A 96 -13.31 -12.28 -0.83
CA ILE A 96 -13.07 -13.67 -1.24
C ILE A 96 -14.32 -14.47 -0.86
N ILE A 97 -15.07 -14.95 -1.84
CA ILE A 97 -16.30 -15.74 -1.67
C ILE A 97 -16.09 -17.07 -2.38
N ASP A 98 -16.11 -18.17 -1.65
CA ASP A 98 -15.90 -19.53 -2.18
C ASP A 98 -14.60 -19.70 -3.01
N GLY A 99 -13.58 -18.89 -2.71
CA GLY A 99 -12.29 -18.89 -3.41
C GLY A 99 -12.21 -17.91 -4.59
N ASP A 100 -13.33 -17.29 -4.97
CA ASP A 100 -13.40 -16.29 -6.03
C ASP A 100 -13.27 -14.87 -5.48
N LEU A 101 -12.60 -14.01 -6.25
CA LEU A 101 -12.49 -12.60 -5.94
C LEU A 101 -13.70 -11.86 -6.50
N VAL A 102 -14.53 -11.31 -5.61
CA VAL A 102 -15.78 -10.63 -5.96
C VAL A 102 -15.67 -9.16 -5.61
N GLU A 103 -15.90 -8.28 -6.60
CA GLU A 103 -15.93 -6.82 -6.36
C GLU A 103 -17.02 -6.49 -5.34
N ALA A 104 -16.65 -5.71 -4.32
CA ALA A 104 -17.47 -5.43 -3.16
C ALA A 104 -17.91 -3.96 -3.08
N ASN A 105 -18.02 -3.28 -4.23
CA ASN A 105 -18.65 -1.96 -4.30
C ASN A 105 -20.17 -2.13 -4.15
N PRO A 106 -20.79 -1.67 -3.05
CA PRO A 106 -22.22 -1.85 -2.82
C PRO A 106 -23.08 -0.85 -3.63
N THR A 107 -22.45 0.06 -4.36
CA THR A 107 -23.11 1.13 -5.08
C THR A 107 -23.19 0.82 -6.58
N ARG A 108 -24.14 1.45 -7.28
CA ARG A 108 -24.19 1.43 -8.75
C ARG A 108 -23.24 2.43 -9.41
N TYR A 109 -22.47 3.18 -8.62
CA TYR A 109 -21.63 4.29 -9.09
C TYR A 109 -20.17 3.84 -9.19
N PRO A 110 -19.33 4.54 -9.97
CA PRO A 110 -17.91 4.24 -10.02
C PRO A 110 -17.28 4.26 -8.63
N THR A 111 -16.45 3.26 -8.34
CA THR A 111 -15.84 3.03 -7.03
C THR A 111 -15.09 4.26 -6.49
N GLY A 112 -14.49 5.05 -7.39
CA GLY A 112 -13.74 6.24 -7.01
C GLY A 112 -14.56 7.39 -6.39
N PHE A 113 -15.89 7.38 -6.46
CA PHE A 113 -16.70 8.51 -5.97
C PHE A 113 -16.79 8.58 -4.45
N SER A 114 -17.09 7.46 -3.80
CA SER A 114 -17.24 7.42 -2.35
C SER A 114 -16.59 6.18 -1.76
N GLU A 115 -16.61 5.06 -2.49
CA GLU A 115 -16.14 3.79 -1.95
C GLU A 115 -14.65 3.81 -1.60
N TYR A 116 -13.81 4.52 -2.35
CA TYR A 116 -12.39 4.72 -2.01
C TYR A 116 -12.16 5.32 -0.62
N TYR A 117 -13.06 6.16 -0.10
CA TYR A 117 -12.91 6.73 1.24
C TYR A 117 -13.16 5.67 2.33
N PHE A 118 -14.16 4.82 2.12
CA PHE A 118 -14.49 3.74 3.04
C PHE A 118 -13.48 2.60 2.95
N GLU A 119 -13.00 2.30 1.75
CA GLU A 119 -11.99 1.29 1.48
C GLU A 119 -10.65 1.63 2.15
N THR A 120 -10.18 2.87 2.00
CA THR A 120 -9.01 3.33 2.76
C THR A 120 -9.26 3.27 4.27
N ALA A 121 -10.46 3.62 4.74
CA ALA A 121 -10.76 3.55 6.17
C ALA A 121 -10.73 2.11 6.72
N ARG A 122 -11.25 1.13 5.97
CA ARG A 122 -11.22 -0.29 6.35
C ARG A 122 -9.80 -0.83 6.45
N THR A 123 -8.91 -0.52 5.50
CA THR A 123 -7.52 -0.99 5.61
C THR A 123 -6.77 -0.35 6.78
N PHE A 124 -7.03 0.91 7.15
CA PHE A 124 -6.37 1.54 8.30
C PHE A 124 -6.95 1.09 9.64
N GLN A 125 -8.26 0.80 9.68
CA GLN A 125 -8.86 0.08 10.80
C GLN A 125 -8.19 -1.28 10.99
N ASP A 126 -8.06 -2.07 9.92
CA ASP A 126 -7.43 -3.38 9.93
C ASP A 126 -5.98 -3.30 10.45
N LEU A 127 -5.15 -2.42 9.87
CA LEU A 127 -3.77 -2.15 10.32
C LEU A 127 -3.66 -1.73 11.79
N THR A 128 -4.68 -1.06 12.32
CA THR A 128 -4.73 -0.63 13.73
C THR A 128 -5.10 -1.79 14.64
N VAL A 129 -6.16 -2.53 14.30
CA VAL A 129 -6.65 -3.67 15.10
C VAL A 129 -5.60 -4.78 15.15
N THR A 130 -4.92 -5.06 14.05
CA THR A 130 -3.84 -6.07 13.99
C THR A 130 -2.52 -5.59 14.57
N GLN A 131 -2.47 -4.36 15.09
CA GLN A 131 -1.28 -3.73 15.69
C GLN A 131 -0.11 -3.55 14.71
N THR A 132 -0.32 -3.68 13.39
CA THR A 132 0.71 -3.46 12.37
C THR A 132 1.30 -2.05 12.47
N LEU A 133 0.45 -1.02 12.66
CA LEU A 133 0.92 0.36 12.83
C LEU A 133 1.79 0.53 14.09
N HIS A 134 1.46 -0.19 15.18
CA HIS A 134 2.17 -0.11 16.45
C HIS A 134 3.50 -0.88 16.41
N ASN A 135 3.50 -2.07 15.79
CA ASN A 135 4.65 -2.97 15.76
C ASN A 135 5.73 -2.52 14.77
N PHE A 136 5.36 -1.79 13.71
CA PHE A 136 6.28 -1.33 12.67
C PHE A 136 6.41 0.20 12.66
N SER A 137 6.97 0.74 13.75
CA SER A 137 7.05 2.17 14.06
C SER A 137 8.10 2.98 13.28
N ASN A 138 8.96 2.33 12.49
CA ASN A 138 9.91 2.99 11.59
C ASN A 138 9.26 3.41 10.25
N ILE A 139 7.98 3.08 10.05
CA ILE A 139 7.21 3.41 8.85
C ILE A 139 6.38 4.67 9.08
N ASP A 140 6.60 5.67 8.25
CA ASP A 140 5.71 6.83 8.07
C ASP A 140 4.62 6.50 7.07
N TRP A 141 3.38 6.42 7.58
CA TRP A 141 2.21 6.10 6.78
C TRP A 141 1.58 7.37 6.22
N ILE A 142 1.43 7.43 4.90
CA ILE A 142 0.67 8.49 4.21
C ILE A 142 -0.72 7.96 3.90
N VAL A 143 -1.74 8.64 4.42
CA VAL A 143 -3.16 8.34 4.18
C VAL A 143 -3.74 9.37 3.20
N PRO A 144 -4.33 8.95 2.07
CA PRO A 144 -4.88 9.85 1.07
C PRO A 144 -6.17 10.51 1.57
N HIS A 145 -6.66 11.48 0.80
CA HIS A 145 -8.00 12.05 0.98
C HIS A 145 -8.26 12.60 2.39
N ALA A 146 -7.27 13.27 3.00
CA ALA A 146 -7.33 13.81 4.36
C ALA A 146 -7.62 12.76 5.45
N GLY A 147 -7.10 11.54 5.28
CA GLY A 147 -7.38 10.41 6.17
C GLY A 147 -8.58 9.56 5.73
N ALA A 148 -9.20 9.88 4.59
CA ALA A 148 -10.39 9.22 4.08
C ALA A 148 -11.53 9.28 5.12
N ALA A 149 -12.32 8.20 5.30
CA ALA A 149 -13.33 8.15 6.35
C ALA A 149 -12.77 7.76 7.74
N TYR A 150 -11.48 7.43 7.85
CA TYR A 150 -10.91 6.86 9.07
C TYR A 150 -10.92 7.80 10.29
N PRO A 151 -10.53 9.09 10.20
CA PRO A 151 -10.56 10.00 11.33
C PRO A 151 -11.94 10.15 11.99
N THR A 152 -13.01 10.00 11.20
CA THR A 152 -14.39 10.16 11.69
C THR A 152 -14.87 8.98 12.54
N ILE A 153 -14.19 7.83 12.46
CA ILE A 153 -14.53 6.60 13.18
C ILE A 153 -13.44 6.15 14.16
N LEU A 154 -12.42 6.99 14.38
CA LEU A 154 -11.23 6.61 15.14
C LEU A 154 -11.57 6.20 16.59
N ASP A 155 -12.54 6.87 17.22
CA ASP A 155 -13.05 6.59 18.57
C ASP A 155 -13.75 5.22 18.70
N ARG A 156 -14.07 4.56 17.58
CA ARG A 156 -14.68 3.23 17.55
C ARG A 156 -13.67 2.10 17.38
N VAL A 157 -12.43 2.44 17.06
CA VAL A 157 -11.37 1.49 16.74
C VAL A 157 -10.32 1.44 17.86
N LEU A 158 -10.03 2.57 18.50
CA LEU A 158 -9.12 2.72 19.64
C LEU A 158 -9.83 2.45 20.97
#